data_AF-A0A5Y3BIW8-F1
#
_entry.id   AF-A0A5Y3BIW8-F1
#
_cell.length_a   1.000
_cell.length_b   1.000
_cell.length_c   1.000
_cell.angle_alpha   90.00
_cell.angle_beta   90.00
_cell.angle_gamma   90.00
#
_symmetry.space_group_name_H-M   'P 1'
#
loop_
_entity.id
_entity.type
_entity.pdbx_description
1 polymer ?
#
loop_
_entity_poly.entity_id
_entity_poly.type
_entity_poly.pdbx_seq_one_letter_code
_entity_poly.pdbx_strand_id
1 'polypeptide(L)'
;MMIVLYALCLLPLLTGCESSRTVYVPVPAIPLPASLTAETPQPAISEPLTYAGSLDLNVSLLSALGQCNLDKAGIRRIEASRSGRSESGSK
;
A
#
# COMPACT_ATOMS: atom_id res chain seq x y z
N MET A 1 3.91 -66.38 0.20
CA MET A 1 3.32 -65.55 -0.87
C MET A 1 2.32 -64.48 -0.38
N MET A 2 1.94 -64.43 0.90
CA MET A 2 1.04 -63.38 1.42
C MET A 2 1.75 -62.03 1.68
N ILE A 3 2.98 -62.05 2.21
CA ILE A 3 3.72 -60.84 2.59
C ILE A 3 4.03 -59.94 1.39
N VAL A 4 4.30 -60.52 0.22
CA VAL A 4 4.59 -59.79 -1.03
C VAL A 4 3.37 -59.04 -1.53
N LEU A 5 2.18 -59.64 -1.43
CA LEU A 5 0.90 -59.02 -1.80
C LEU A 5 0.57 -57.85 -0.87
N TYR A 6 0.80 -58.00 0.44
CA TYR A 6 0.65 -56.91 1.40
C TYR A 6 1.63 -55.77 1.12
N ALA A 7 2.90 -56.06 0.88
CA ALA A 7 3.90 -55.03 0.55
C ALA A 7 3.55 -54.28 -0.74
N LEU A 8 3.11 -54.99 -1.79
CA LEU A 8 2.68 -54.38 -3.06
C LEU A 8 1.43 -53.49 -2.91
N CYS A 9 0.50 -53.87 -2.03
CA CYS A 9 -0.73 -53.12 -1.79
C CYS A 9 -0.51 -51.87 -0.90
N LEU A 10 0.56 -51.83 -0.12
CA LEU A 10 0.87 -50.72 0.79
C LEU A 10 1.68 -49.59 0.12
N LEU A 11 2.46 -49.87 -0.92
CA LEU A 11 3.25 -48.87 -1.67
C LEU A 11 2.45 -47.67 -2.23
N PRO A 12 1.22 -47.84 -2.77
CA PRO A 12 0.42 -46.72 -3.29
C PRO A 12 -0.11 -45.77 -2.20
N LEU A 13 -0.12 -46.20 -0.93
CA LEU A 13 -0.58 -45.37 0.19
C LEU A 13 0.44 -44.29 0.57
N LEU A 14 1.71 -44.44 0.18
CA LEU A 14 2.77 -43.46 0.42
C LEU A 14 2.80 -42.33 -0.62
N THR A 15 2.09 -42.46 -1.74
CA THR A 15 2.10 -41.47 -2.83
C THR A 15 0.92 -40.48 -2.76
N GLY A 16 0.19 -40.44 -1.64
CA GLY A 16 -1.03 -39.65 -1.46
C GLY A 16 -0.85 -38.29 -0.78
N CYS A 17 0.33 -37.97 -0.25
CA CYS A 17 0.60 -36.64 0.29
C CYS A 17 1.24 -35.77 -0.79
N GLU A 18 0.72 -34.55 -0.94
CA GLU A 18 1.23 -33.49 -1.83
C GLU A 18 0.62 -33.44 -3.24
N SER A 19 -0.69 -33.19 -3.29
CA SER A 19 -1.31 -32.58 -4.48
C SER A 19 -2.15 -31.37 -4.07
N SER A 20 -1.52 -30.39 -3.41
CA SER A 20 -2.11 -29.05 -3.32
C SER A 20 -1.57 -28.23 -4.49
N ARG A 21 -2.40 -27.99 -5.50
CA ARG A 21 -2.06 -27.06 -6.59
C ARG A 21 -1.93 -25.65 -6.02
N THR A 22 -0.72 -25.08 -6.02
CA THR A 22 -0.52 -23.67 -5.67
C THR A 22 -1.13 -22.78 -6.75
N VAL A 23 -2.29 -22.19 -6.44
CA VAL A 23 -2.90 -21.17 -7.29
C VAL A 23 -2.40 -19.82 -6.82
N TYR A 24 -1.59 -19.16 -7.65
CA TYR A 24 -1.19 -17.79 -7.41
C TYR A 24 -2.40 -16.88 -7.62
N VAL A 25 -2.85 -16.24 -6.56
CA VAL A 25 -3.84 -15.17 -6.62
C VAL A 25 -3.14 -13.83 -6.46
N PRO A 26 -3.58 -12.77 -7.17
CA PRO A 26 -3.09 -11.43 -6.92
C PRO A 26 -3.34 -11.05 -5.46
N VAL A 27 -2.33 -10.52 -4.79
CA VAL A 27 -2.50 -9.99 -3.42
C VAL A 27 -3.41 -8.76 -3.50
N PRO A 28 -4.51 -8.71 -2.72
CA PRO A 28 -5.33 -7.51 -2.64
C PRO A 28 -4.49 -6.32 -2.18
N ALA A 29 -4.52 -5.22 -2.94
CA ALA A 29 -3.80 -4.02 -2.54
C ALA A 29 -4.43 -3.45 -1.26
N ILE A 30 -3.63 -3.31 -0.20
CA ILE A 30 -4.06 -2.65 1.04
C ILE A 30 -4.40 -1.20 0.68
N PRO A 31 -5.62 -0.70 0.92
CA PRO A 31 -5.99 0.66 0.52
C PRO A 31 -5.11 1.70 1.22
N LEU A 32 -4.87 2.83 0.54
CA LEU A 32 -4.18 3.95 1.15
C LEU A 32 -5.00 4.51 2.33
N PRO A 33 -4.36 5.02 3.39
CA PRO A 33 -5.05 5.77 4.43
C PRO A 33 -5.87 6.91 3.81
N ALA A 34 -7.15 7.01 4.19
CA ALA A 34 -8.07 8.00 3.63
C ALA A 34 -7.55 9.44 3.77
N SER A 35 -6.78 9.73 4.83
CA SER A 35 -6.15 11.03 5.05
C SER A 35 -5.17 11.43 3.94
N LEU A 36 -4.44 10.47 3.35
CA LEU A 36 -3.46 10.77 2.29
C LEU A 36 -4.10 11.05 0.94
N THR A 37 -5.32 10.56 0.73
CA THR A 37 -6.08 10.74 -0.51
C THR A 37 -7.22 11.74 -0.35
N ALA A 38 -7.32 12.39 0.81
CA ALA A 38 -8.31 13.44 1.04
C ALA A 38 -7.96 14.67 0.20
N GLU A 39 -9.00 15.37 -0.26
CA GLU A 39 -8.81 16.64 -0.97
C GLU A 39 -8.10 17.66 -0.07
N THR A 40 -7.13 18.37 -0.63
CA THR A 40 -6.44 19.44 0.08
C THR A 40 -7.41 20.61 0.26
N PRO A 41 -7.70 21.06 1.50
CA PRO A 41 -8.63 22.16 1.73
C PRO A 41 -8.19 23.45 1.04
N GLN A 42 -9.10 24.09 0.31
CA GLN A 42 -8.83 25.38 -0.30
C GLN A 42 -8.96 26.49 0.76
N PRO A 43 -7.96 27.37 0.91
CA PRO A 43 -8.08 28.52 1.81
C PRO A 43 -9.18 29.48 1.39
N ALA A 44 -9.85 30.11 2.36
CA ALA A 44 -10.86 31.11 2.08
C ALA A 44 -10.23 32.37 1.44
N ILE A 45 -10.92 32.92 0.44
CA ILE A 45 -10.53 34.18 -0.21
C ILE A 45 -11.43 35.28 0.38
N SER A 46 -10.82 36.28 1.00
CA SER A 46 -11.55 37.42 1.56
C SER A 46 -12.14 38.31 0.46
N GLU A 47 -13.36 38.81 0.67
CA GLU A 47 -14.00 39.80 -0.20
C GLU A 47 -14.38 41.06 0.60
N PRO A 48 -13.87 42.27 0.25
CA PRO A 48 -12.88 42.53 -0.80
C PRO A 48 -11.49 41.99 -0.43
N LEU A 49 -10.73 41.53 -1.42
CA LEU A 49 -9.36 41.08 -1.21
C LEU A 49 -8.44 42.29 -1.00
N THR A 50 -8.10 42.56 0.26
CA THR A 50 -7.14 43.61 0.63
C THR A 50 -5.70 43.11 0.43
N TYR A 51 -4.73 44.03 0.34
CA TYR A 51 -3.32 43.66 0.23
C TYR A 51 -2.86 42.78 1.41
N ALA A 52 -3.19 43.16 2.65
CA ALA A 52 -2.90 42.35 3.83
C ALA A 52 -3.56 40.96 3.74
N GLY A 53 -4.83 40.88 3.35
CA GLY A 53 -5.53 39.62 3.17
C GLY A 53 -4.90 38.72 2.09
N SER A 54 -4.29 39.31 1.05
CA SER A 54 -3.54 38.54 0.05
C SER A 54 -2.27 37.91 0.62
N LEU A 55 -1.61 38.55 1.59
CA LEU A 55 -0.44 37.98 2.26
C LEU A 55 -0.85 36.79 3.13
N ASP A 56 -1.93 36.94 3.90
CA ASP A 56 -2.49 35.85 4.72
C ASP A 56 -2.95 34.67 3.86
N LEU A 57 -3.54 34.95 2.70
CA LEU A 57 -3.90 33.94 1.71
C LEU A 57 -2.67 33.19 1.19
N ASN A 58 -1.57 33.88 0.88
CA ASN A 58 -0.33 33.25 0.43
C ASN A 58 0.26 32.31 1.50
N VAL A 59 0.25 32.73 2.78
CA VAL A 59 0.71 31.89 3.90
C VAL A 59 -0.16 30.62 4.01
N SER A 60 -1.48 30.78 3.93
CA SER A 60 -2.44 29.67 3.98
C SER A 60 -2.22 28.69 2.82
N LEU A 61 -2.00 29.20 1.60
CA LEU A 61 -1.72 28.40 0.41
C LEU A 61 -0.40 27.64 0.52
N LEU A 62 0.67 28.29 0.99
CA LEU A 62 1.97 27.65 1.18
C LEU A 62 1.90 26.54 2.23
N SER A 63 1.13 26.74 3.30
CA SER A 63 0.88 25.72 4.32
C SER A 63 0.12 24.51 3.73
N ALA A 64 -0.97 24.75 3.00
CA ALA A 64 -1.75 23.70 2.34
C ALA A 64 -0.91 22.91 1.32
N LEU A 65 -0.07 23.61 0.53
CA LEU A 65 0.85 22.98 -0.41
C LEU A 65 1.92 22.14 0.32
N GLY A 66 2.43 22.63 1.44
CA GLY A 66 3.35 21.89 2.31
C GLY A 66 2.76 20.57 2.77
N GLN A 67 1.53 20.59 3.30
CA GLN A 67 0.81 19.37 3.71
C GLN A 67 0.55 18.43 2.53
N CYS A 68 0.05 18.95 1.40
CA CYS A 68 -0.15 18.16 0.18
C CYS A 68 1.15 17.45 -0.27
N ASN A 69 2.30 18.12 -0.16
CA ASN A 69 3.58 17.52 -0.50
C ASN A 69 4.00 16.40 0.48
N LEU A 70 3.68 16.53 1.77
CA LEU A 70 3.86 15.48 2.78
C LEU A 70 2.97 14.28 2.48
N ASP A 71 1.69 14.50 2.14
CA ASP A 71 0.75 13.44 1.81
C ASP A 71 1.22 12.66 0.56
N LYS A 72 1.63 13.38 -0.49
CA LYS A 72 2.25 12.76 -1.68
C LYS A 72 3.51 11.97 -1.36
N ALA A 73 4.33 12.43 -0.41
CA ALA A 73 5.50 11.69 0.04
C ALA A 73 5.10 10.42 0.80
N GLY A 74 4.07 10.48 1.64
CA GLY A 74 3.48 9.32 2.30
C GLY A 74 2.99 8.26 1.30
N ILE A 75 2.25 8.68 0.28
CA ILE A 75 1.80 7.80 -0.80
C ILE A 75 2.99 7.16 -1.50
N ARG A 76 4.01 7.94 -1.90
CA ARG A 76 5.21 7.40 -2.56
C ARG A 76 5.92 6.34 -1.73
N ARG A 77 6.03 6.52 -0.40
CA ARG A 77 6.62 5.53 0.51
C ARG A 77 5.81 4.23 0.54
N ILE A 78 4.48 4.34 0.60
CA ILE A 78 3.60 3.16 0.58
C ILE A 78 3.73 2.41 -0.75
N GLU A 79 3.70 3.13 -1.89
CA GLU A 79 3.85 2.50 -3.20
C GLU A 79 5.25 1.90 -3.42
N ALA A 80 6.31 2.51 -2.88
CA ALA A 80 7.65 1.96 -2.89
C ALA A 80 7.72 0.63 -2.12
N SER A 81 7.08 0.56 -0.95
CA SER A 81 6.97 -0.68 -0.17
C SER A 81 6.25 -1.81 -0.92
N ARG A 82 5.19 -1.47 -1.68
CA ARG A 82 4.46 -2.45 -2.52
C ARG A 82 5.29 -2.94 -3.71
N SER A 83 6.13 -2.08 -4.25
CA SER A 83 6.99 -2.40 -5.41
C SER A 83 8.26 -3.19 -5.03
N GLY A 84 8.45 -3.54 -3.75
CA GLY A 84 9.67 -4.19 -3.26
C GLY A 84 10.90 -3.29 -3.26
N ARG A 85 10.73 -2.00 -3.56
CA ARG A 85 11.73 -0.94 -3.37
C ARG A 85 11.62 -0.48 -1.92
N SER A 86 12.02 -1.34 -0.99
CA SER A 86 12.27 -0.91 0.37
C SER A 86 13.40 0.13 0.30
N GLU A 87 13.08 1.41 0.45
CA GLU A 87 14.10 2.41 0.79
C GLU A 87 14.64 1.97 2.15
N SER A 88 15.75 1.25 2.13
CA SER A 88 16.55 0.96 3.30
C SER A 88 16.83 2.29 3.97
N GLY A 89 16.15 2.56 5.08
CA GLY A 89 16.38 3.72 5.90
C GLY A 89 17.86 3.76 6.26
N SER A 90 18.61 4.64 5.60
CA SER A 90 19.90 5.06 6.09
C SER A 90 19.62 6.12 7.14
N LYS A 91 19.87 5.73 8.40
CA LYS A 91 20.14 6.54 9.60
C LYS A 91 19.62 7.97 9.64
#